data_AF-A0A8T4I5J7-F1
#
_entry.id   AF-A0A8T4I5J7-F1
#
_cell.length_a   1.000
_cell.length_b   1.000
_cell.length_c   1.000
_cell.angle_alpha   90.00
_cell.angle_beta   90.00
_cell.angle_gamma   90.00
#
_symmetry.space_group_name_H-M   'P 1'
#
loop_
_entity.id
_entity.type
_entity.pdbx_description
1 polymer ?
#
loop_
_entity_poly.entity_id
_entity_poly.type
_entity_poly.pdbx_seq_one_letter_code
_entity_poly.pdbx_strand_id
1 'polypeptide(L)' 'TFGVWQKPPNWPDDTPWRVPREQVDGVVDRVFAESRPVAFFADPGSGFDESDGERYWDGYIDAWAQRYGRRL' A
#
# COMPACT_ATOMS: atom_id res chain seq x y z
N THR A 1 -0.26 -14.33 -5.67
CA THR A 1 0.04 -13.01 -5.07
C THR A 1 0.29 -12.00 -6.18
N PHE A 2 -0.24 -10.77 -6.09
CA PHE A 2 -0.11 -9.75 -7.15
C PHE A 2 1.07 -8.78 -6.96
N GLY A 3 1.65 -8.73 -5.76
CA GLY A 3 2.87 -7.99 -5.43
C GLY A 3 3.37 -8.35 -4.03
N VAL A 4 4.69 -8.31 -3.84
CA VAL A 4 5.37 -8.51 -2.55
C VAL A 4 6.52 -7.51 -2.47
N TRP A 5 6.56 -6.72 -1.40
CA TRP A 5 7.62 -5.75 -1.15
C TRP A 5 8.23 -6.04 0.21
N GLN A 6 9.48 -6.50 0.20
CA GLN A 6 10.23 -6.87 1.40
C GLN A 6 11.56 -6.12 1.41
N LYS A 7 12.07 -5.82 2.61
CA LYS A 7 13.41 -5.24 2.77
C LYS A 7 14.42 -6.19 2.13
N PRO A 8 15.19 -5.76 1.12
CA PRO A 8 16.19 -6.60 0.50
C PRO A 8 17.24 -7.05 1.54
N PRO A 9 17.82 -8.26 1.37
CA PRO A 9 18.98 -8.64 2.16
C PRO A 9 20.12 -7.65 1.92
N ASN A 10 20.90 -7.37 2.96
CA ASN A 10 22.03 -6.43 2.92
C ASN A 10 21.67 -4.99 2.52
N TRP A 11 20.43 -4.56 2.76
CA TRP A 11 20.06 -3.15 2.62
C TRP A 11 20.90 -2.27 3.56
N PRO A 12 21.44 -1.13 3.10
CA PRO A 12 22.30 -0.28 3.92
C PRO A 12 21.62 0.15 5.23
N ASP A 13 22.33 0.04 6.36
CA ASP A 13 21.77 0.36 7.68
C ASP A 13 21.49 1.86 7.87
N ASP A 14 22.20 2.71 7.12
CA ASP A 14 22.06 4.17 7.13
C ASP A 14 20.94 4.68 6.20
N THR A 15 20.35 3.79 5.40
CA THR A 15 19.33 4.13 4.42
C THR A 15 17.98 3.56 4.87
N PRO A 16 17.00 4.41 5.24
CA PRO A 16 15.68 3.92 5.59
C PRO A 16 15.06 3.09 4.46
N TRP A 17 14.56 1.90 4.79
CA TRP A 17 13.80 1.10 3.86
C TRP A 17 12.31 1.40 4.01
N ARG A 18 11.62 1.67 2.90
CA ARG A 18 10.18 1.92 2.86
C ARG A 18 9.56 1.18 1.67
N VAL A 19 8.32 0.73 1.83
CA VAL A 19 7.56 0.10 0.75
C VAL A 19 7.12 1.19 -0.25
N PRO A 20 7.36 1.05 -1.56
CA PRO A 20 6.98 2.09 -2.52
C PRO A 20 5.45 2.15 -2.72
N ARG A 21 4.76 3.02 -1.95
CA ARG A 21 3.29 3.12 -1.92
C ARG A 21 2.66 3.31 -3.30
N GLU A 22 3.24 4.14 -4.16
CA GLU A 22 2.75 4.38 -5.52
C GLU A 22 2.75 3.10 -6.37
N GLN A 23 3.75 2.23 -6.19
CA GLN A 23 3.79 0.94 -6.90
C GLN A 23 2.74 -0.02 -6.35
N VAL A 24 2.53 -0.03 -5.02
CA VAL A 24 1.47 -0.82 -4.40
C VAL A 24 0.10 -0.36 -4.89
N ASP A 25 -0.12 0.95 -4.94
CA ASP A 25 -1.34 1.57 -5.46
C ASP A 25 -1.62 1.18 -6.91
N GLY A 26 -0.60 1.26 -7.78
CA GLY A 26 -0.73 0.80 -9.17
C GLY A 26 -1.06 -0.69 -9.30
N VAL A 27 -0.55 -1.53 -8.40
CA VAL A 27 -0.93 -2.96 -8.36
C VAL A 27 -2.38 -3.14 -7.91
N VAL A 28 -2.84 -2.39 -6.91
CA VAL A 28 -4.26 -2.39 -6.49
C VAL A 28 -5.15 -2.02 -7.66
N ASP A 29 -4.82 -0.95 -8.38
CA ASP A 29 -5.57 -0.49 -9.56
C ASP A 29 -5.66 -1.56 -10.64
N ARG A 30 -4.53 -2.19 -10.95
CA ARG A 30 -4.49 -3.30 -11.91
C ARG A 30 -5.37 -4.47 -11.48
N VAL A 31 -5.35 -4.85 -10.19
CA VAL A 31 -6.18 -5.95 -9.67
C VAL A 31 -7.68 -5.63 -9.82
N PHE A 32 -8.11 -4.41 -9.47
CA PHE A 32 -9.51 -4.01 -9.65
C PHE A 32 -9.95 -3.82 -11.11
N ALA A 33 -8.99 -3.66 -12.03
CA ALA A 33 -9.25 -3.60 -13.47
C ALA A 33 -9.34 -4.99 -14.12
N GLU A 34 -8.44 -5.90 -13.75
CA GLU A 34 -8.29 -7.22 -14.38
C GLU A 34 -9.09 -8.33 -13.68
N SER A 35 -9.47 -8.11 -12.42
CA SER A 35 -10.19 -9.08 -11.60
C SER A 35 -11.49 -8.50 -11.05
N ARG A 36 -12.32 -9.37 -10.46
CA ARG A 36 -13.53 -8.97 -9.72
C ARG A 36 -13.38 -9.36 -8.24
N PRO A 37 -12.62 -8.60 -7.43
CA PRO A 37 -12.54 -8.86 -6.00
C PRO A 37 -13.94 -8.83 -5.37
N VAL A 38 -14.22 -9.77 -4.47
CA VAL A 38 -15.47 -9.81 -3.69
C VAL A 38 -15.31 -9.20 -2.30
N ALA A 39 -14.06 -8.93 -1.90
CA ALA A 39 -13.69 -8.23 -0.69
C ALA A 39 -12.27 -7.68 -0.84
N PHE A 40 -11.96 -6.59 -0.13
CA PHE A 40 -10.64 -5.99 -0.08
C PHE A 40 -10.39 -5.45 1.32
N PHE A 41 -9.28 -5.86 1.94
CA PHE A 41 -8.92 -5.52 3.31
C PHE A 41 -7.49 -4.98 3.35
N ALA A 42 -7.23 -4.07 4.29
CA ALA A 42 -5.90 -3.58 4.59
C ALA A 42 -5.65 -3.71 6.10
N ASP A 43 -4.45 -4.16 6.47
CA ASP A 43 -3.98 -4.27 7.85
C ASP A 43 -2.62 -3.54 7.96
N PRO A 44 -2.63 -2.20 8.00
CA PRO A 44 -1.40 -1.41 8.02
C PRO A 44 -0.72 -1.49 9.39
N GLY A 45 0.60 -1.57 9.38
CA GLY A 45 1.39 -1.35 10.59
C GLY A 45 1.27 0.10 11.10
N SER A 46 1.70 0.34 12.34
CA SER A 46 1.64 1.65 13.01
C SER A 46 2.69 2.67 12.53
N GLY A 47 3.27 2.49 11.35
CA GLY A 47 4.32 3.36 10.82
C GLY A 47 3.81 4.75 10.44
N PHE A 48 4.70 5.74 10.51
CA PHE A 48 4.44 7.14 10.17
C PHE A 48 5.43 7.63 9.12
N ASP A 49 5.03 8.62 8.33
CA ASP A 49 5.97 9.38 7.50
C ASP A 49 6.76 10.36 8.37
N GLU A 50 8.08 10.36 8.18
CA GLU A 50 8.96 11.30 8.88
C GLU A 50 8.78 12.75 8.40
N SER A 51 8.20 12.97 7.22
CA SER A 51 8.05 14.29 6.60
C SER A 51 6.93 15.13 7.21
N ASP A 52 5.82 14.51 7.59
CA ASP A 52 4.61 15.20 8.07
C ASP A 52 4.05 14.59 9.37
N GLY A 53 4.54 13.42 9.80
CA GLY A 53 4.07 12.72 10.98
C GLY A 53 2.75 11.96 10.76
N GLU A 54 2.24 11.89 9.53
CA GLU A 54 1.01 11.18 9.21
C GLU A 54 1.24 9.67 9.12
N ARG A 55 0.16 8.89 9.29
CA ARG A 55 0.23 7.42 9.16
C ARG A 55 0.58 7.05 7.72
N TYR A 56 1.54 6.13 7.58
CA TYR A 56 2.14 5.82 6.27
C TYR A 56 1.13 5.34 5.23
N TRP A 57 0.07 4.63 5.64
CA TRP A 57 -0.90 4.02 4.73
C TRP A 57 -2.28 4.68 4.70
N ASP A 58 -2.64 5.50 5.68
CA ASP A 58 -4.02 5.95 5.88
C ASP A 58 -4.58 6.67 4.64
N GLY A 59 -3.81 7.60 4.05
CA GLY A 59 -4.25 8.30 2.85
C GLY A 59 -4.51 7.38 1.64
N TYR A 60 -3.73 6.32 1.48
CA TYR A 60 -3.94 5.33 0.40
C TYR A 60 -5.14 4.43 0.70
N ILE A 61 -5.31 4.01 1.95
CA ILE A 61 -6.44 3.18 2.37
C ILE A 61 -7.76 3.94 2.20
N ASP A 62 -7.80 5.20 2.60
CA ASP A 62 -8.95 6.07 2.40
C ASP A 62 -9.25 6.27 0.91
N ALA A 63 -8.23 6.49 0.09
CA ALA A 63 -8.38 6.61 -1.36
C ALA A 63 -8.90 5.30 -2.00
N TRP A 64 -8.46 4.13 -1.54
CA TRP A 64 -8.98 2.85 -2.01
C TRP A 64 -10.44 2.64 -1.59
N ALA A 65 -10.79 2.97 -0.35
CA ALA A 65 -12.17 2.90 0.13
C ALA A 65 -13.09 3.81 -0.71
N GLN A 66 -12.65 5.02 -1.04
CA GLN A 66 -13.41 5.94 -1.90
C GLN A 66 -13.56 5.42 -3.33
N ARG A 67 -12.49 4.89 -3.95
CA ARG A 67 -12.50 4.42 -5.34
C ARG A 67 -13.25 3.10 -5.54
N TYR A 68 -13.07 2.16 -4.61
CA TYR A 68 -13.50 0.78 -4.79
C TYR A 68 -14.58 0.32 -3.82
N GLY A 69 -14.79 1.02 -2.70
CA GLY A 69 -15.72 0.60 -1.66
C GLY A 69 -17.18 0.45 -2.13
N ARG A 70 -17.62 1.25 -3.13
CA ARG A 70 -18.97 1.10 -3.72
C ARG A 70 -19.11 -0.08 -4.68
N ARG A 71 -17.99 -0.67 -5.12
CA ARG A 71 -17.94 -1.84 -6.03
C ARG A 71 -17.88 -3.17 -5.28
N LEU A 72 -17.73 -3.12 -3.95
CA LEU A 72 -17.57 -4.25 -3.05
C LEU A 72 -18.78 -4.41 -2.13
#